data_AF-A0A9W6VSY7-F1
#
_entry.id   AF-A0A9W6VSY7-F1
#
_cell.length_a   1.000
_cell.length_b   1.000
_cell.length_c   1.000
_cell.angle_alpha   90.00
_cell.angle_beta   90.00
_cell.angle_gamma   90.00
#
_symmetry.space_group_name_H-M   'P 1'
#
loop_
_entity.id
_entity.type
_entity.pdbx_description
1 polymer ?
#
loop_
_entity_poly.entity_id
_entity_poly.type
_entity_poly.pdbx_seq_one_letter_code
_entity_poly.pdbx_strand_id
1 'polypeptide(L)'
;MPSKRTARSARRSGAAPGSAELRERILSATRELLRQRRFDTLSVADILTAAEVSRASFYFYFPSKQAVLGDLVREAVSQGQQAAQPWIDGKQDPVTALRAGVQDGARLWQANAGVLMAIVENWGSDEDLRALWLEQMNLFTDAATARIRSDPHACQRLCDVDIHAVAASLTWMGERLYYLAAAKVPPFDNEEVLVDILTNAWTSTLYGHPVTQPPTPPRPTTKPQKTA
;
A
#
# COMPACT_ATOMS: atom_id res chain seq x y z
N MET A 1 7.67 -11.09 68.14
CA MET A 1 6.82 -9.99 67.63
C MET A 1 7.03 -9.88 66.13
N PRO A 2 5.99 -9.98 65.28
CA PRO A 2 6.19 -10.12 63.84
C PRO A 2 6.42 -8.77 63.15
N SER A 3 7.38 -8.79 62.22
CA SER A 3 7.81 -7.67 61.38
C SER A 3 6.77 -7.35 60.29
N LYS A 4 6.32 -6.10 60.24
CA LYS A 4 5.40 -5.58 59.20
C LYS A 4 6.18 -5.43 57.89
N ARG A 5 5.93 -6.30 56.92
CA ARG A 5 6.41 -6.16 55.54
C ARG A 5 5.37 -5.38 54.74
N THR A 6 5.64 -4.09 54.52
CA THR A 6 4.88 -3.20 53.63
C THR A 6 4.90 -3.75 52.20
N ALA A 7 3.72 -4.13 51.71
CA ALA A 7 3.50 -4.46 50.31
C ALA A 7 3.56 -3.18 49.46
N ARG A 8 4.63 -3.04 48.68
CA ARG A 8 4.76 -1.98 47.66
C ARG A 8 3.90 -2.40 46.47
N SER A 9 2.71 -1.79 46.36
CA SER A 9 1.82 -1.94 45.22
C SER A 9 2.51 -1.44 43.95
N ALA A 10 2.88 -2.38 43.07
CA ALA A 10 3.32 -2.09 41.72
C ALA A 10 2.08 -1.69 40.91
N ARG A 11 1.95 -0.39 40.65
CA ARG A 11 0.95 0.19 39.75
C ARG A 11 1.27 -0.28 38.32
N ARG A 12 0.74 -1.44 37.92
CA ARG A 12 0.64 -1.83 36.51
C ARG A 12 -0.41 -0.93 35.85
N SER A 13 0.06 0.06 35.11
CA SER A 13 -0.74 0.83 34.16
C SER A 13 -1.09 -0.08 32.97
N GLY A 14 -2.10 -0.92 33.15
CA GLY A 14 -2.82 -1.55 32.04
C GLY A 14 -3.92 -0.60 31.60
N ALA A 15 -3.97 -0.27 30.30
CA ALA A 15 -5.10 0.44 29.72
C ALA A 15 -6.40 -0.31 30.09
N ALA A 16 -7.42 0.43 30.54
CA ALA A 16 -8.70 -0.17 30.90
C ALA A 16 -9.30 -0.90 29.67
N PRO A 17 -9.93 -2.08 29.83
CA PRO A 17 -10.46 -2.88 28.71
C PRO A 17 -11.34 -2.10 27.72
N GLY A 18 -12.07 -1.07 28.17
CA GLY A 18 -12.89 -0.22 27.30
C GLY A 18 -12.12 0.82 26.48
N SER A 19 -10.84 1.05 26.74
CA SER A 19 -10.04 2.07 26.05
C SER A 19 -9.62 1.63 24.65
N ALA A 20 -9.07 0.42 24.52
CA ALA A 20 -8.69 -0.15 23.23
C ALA A 20 -9.91 -0.39 22.33
N GLU A 21 -11.04 -0.81 22.93
CA GLU A 21 -12.30 -1.03 22.23
C GLU A 21 -12.86 0.25 21.59
N LEU A 22 -12.77 1.39 22.28
CA LEU A 22 -13.20 2.68 21.72
C LEU A 22 -12.35 3.12 20.54
N ARG A 23 -11.03 2.95 20.61
CA ARG A 23 -10.13 3.26 19.49
C ARG A 23 -10.48 2.42 18.27
N GLU A 24 -10.67 1.11 18.44
CA GLU A 24 -11.03 0.21 17.35
C GLU A 24 -12.40 0.56 16.73
N ARG A 25 -13.38 0.94 17.56
CA ARG A 25 -14.69 1.40 17.05
C ARG A 25 -14.58 2.64 16.17
N ILE A 26 -13.74 3.60 16.53
CA ILE A 26 -13.49 4.80 15.71
C ILE A 26 -12.84 4.42 14.37
N LEU A 27 -11.83 3.55 14.39
CA LEU A 27 -11.15 3.08 13.18
C LEU A 27 -12.09 2.29 12.26
N SER A 28 -12.84 1.34 12.82
CA SER A 28 -13.80 0.51 12.09
C SER A 28 -14.92 1.34 11.45
N ALA A 29 -15.52 2.27 12.21
CA ALA A 29 -16.55 3.17 11.68
C ALA A 29 -16.01 4.06 10.56
N THR A 30 -14.78 4.59 10.72
CA THR A 30 -14.15 5.42 9.69
C THR A 30 -13.85 4.61 8.43
N ARG A 31 -13.38 3.36 8.58
CA ARG A 31 -13.14 2.44 7.47
C ARG A 31 -14.42 2.16 6.68
N GLU A 32 -15.55 1.98 7.37
CA GLU A 32 -16.85 1.79 6.71
C GLU A 32 -17.33 3.05 6.00
N LEU A 33 -17.22 4.23 6.64
CA LEU A 33 -17.56 5.50 6.01
C LEU A 33 -16.76 5.74 4.71
N LEU A 34 -15.47 5.38 4.71
CA LEU A 34 -14.59 5.51 3.55
C LEU A 34 -14.92 4.56 2.39
N ARG A 35 -15.70 3.50 2.61
CA ARG A 35 -16.23 2.67 1.50
C ARG A 35 -17.33 3.37 0.71
N GLN A 36 -17.97 4.38 1.31
CA GLN A 36 -19.20 4.98 0.81
C GLN A 36 -19.03 6.45 0.43
N ARG A 37 -18.11 7.16 1.08
CA ARG A 37 -17.94 8.62 0.95
C ARG A 37 -16.47 8.98 0.82
N ARG A 38 -16.21 10.07 0.09
CA ARG A 38 -14.87 10.67 -0.03
C ARG A 38 -14.44 11.27 1.31
N PHE A 39 -13.15 11.13 1.66
CA PHE A 39 -12.60 11.57 2.94
C PHE A 39 -12.73 13.08 3.19
N ASP A 40 -12.57 13.90 2.15
CA ASP A 40 -12.76 15.35 2.18
C ASP A 40 -14.18 15.74 2.66
N THR A 41 -15.20 14.98 2.25
CA THR A 41 -16.60 15.17 2.65
C THR A 41 -16.96 14.65 4.05
N LEU A 42 -16.08 13.90 4.71
CA LEU A 42 -16.33 13.38 6.07
C LEU A 42 -16.03 14.44 7.13
N SER A 43 -16.94 14.63 8.08
CA SER A 43 -16.70 15.43 9.28
C SER A 43 -16.32 14.54 10.47
N VAL A 44 -15.72 15.13 11.51
CA VAL A 44 -15.54 14.42 12.79
C VAL A 44 -16.90 14.01 13.36
N ALA A 45 -17.95 14.81 13.17
CA ALA A 45 -19.30 14.47 13.64
C ALA A 45 -19.85 13.20 12.99
N ASP A 46 -19.63 13.00 11.68
CA ASP A 46 -19.99 11.75 10.99
C ASP A 46 -19.33 10.54 11.65
N ILE A 47 -18.03 10.64 11.97
CA ILE A 47 -17.28 9.56 12.62
C ILE A 47 -17.79 9.30 14.04
N LEU A 48 -18.05 10.35 14.82
CA LEU A 48 -18.61 10.23 16.17
C LEU A 48 -19.93 9.47 16.17
N THR A 49 -20.84 9.85 15.25
CA THR A 49 -22.14 9.22 15.08
C THR A 49 -22.00 7.76 14.66
N ALA A 50 -21.19 7.48 13.63
CA ALA A 50 -21.00 6.12 13.12
C ALA A 50 -20.30 5.19 14.13
N ALA A 51 -19.36 5.72 14.92
CA ALA A 51 -18.66 4.96 15.94
C ALA A 51 -19.44 4.84 17.26
N GLU A 52 -20.55 5.58 17.41
CA GLU A 52 -21.33 5.71 18.66
C GLU A 52 -20.47 6.15 19.87
N VAL A 53 -19.55 7.10 19.65
CA VAL A 53 -18.63 7.60 20.69
C VAL A 53 -18.87 9.08 20.98
N SER A 54 -18.58 9.49 22.22
CA SER A 54 -18.65 10.91 22.59
C SER A 54 -17.52 11.71 21.94
N ARG A 55 -17.74 13.01 21.75
CA ARG A 55 -16.71 13.95 21.28
C ARG A 55 -15.46 13.91 22.15
N ALA A 56 -15.63 13.89 23.48
CA ALA A 56 -14.51 13.82 24.42
C ALA A 56 -13.71 12.51 24.26
N SER A 57 -14.39 11.38 24.05
CA SER A 57 -13.75 10.09 23.80
C SER A 57 -12.96 10.06 22.50
N PHE A 58 -13.47 10.68 21.43
CA PHE A 58 -12.74 10.78 20.17
C PHE A 58 -11.45 11.58 20.32
N TYR A 59 -11.54 12.81 20.84
CA TYR A 59 -10.37 13.69 20.97
C TYR A 59 -9.36 13.21 22.01
N PHE A 60 -9.75 12.25 22.88
CA PHE A 60 -8.79 11.53 23.72
C PHE A 60 -7.83 10.66 22.91
N TYR A 61 -8.28 10.04 21.81
CA TYR A 61 -7.44 9.18 20.95
C TYR A 61 -6.89 9.91 19.74
N PHE A 62 -7.70 10.74 19.10
CA PHE A 62 -7.41 11.32 17.79
C PHE A 62 -7.58 12.83 17.83
N PRO A 63 -6.52 13.61 17.58
CA PRO A 63 -6.63 15.07 17.52
C PRO A 63 -7.42 15.56 16.31
N SER A 64 -7.57 14.74 15.26
CA SER A 64 -8.23 15.09 14.00
C SER A 64 -8.73 13.84 13.27
N LYS A 65 -9.57 14.01 12.23
CA LYS A 65 -9.94 12.90 11.32
C LYS A 65 -8.74 12.40 10.51
N GLN A 66 -7.75 13.25 10.25
CA GLN A 66 -6.50 12.91 9.57
C GLN A 66 -5.67 11.95 10.41
N ALA A 67 -5.63 12.12 11.73
CA ALA A 67 -4.96 11.18 12.62
C ALA A 67 -5.63 9.79 12.58
N VAL A 68 -6.97 9.74 12.46
CA VAL A 68 -7.69 8.46 12.27
C VAL A 68 -7.32 7.81 10.93
N LEU A 69 -7.32 8.60 9.85
CA LEU A 69 -6.89 8.11 8.53
C LEU A 69 -5.44 7.62 8.58
N GLY A 70 -4.56 8.34 9.27
CA GLY A 70 -3.16 7.99 9.38
C GLY A 70 -2.93 6.63 10.02
N ASP A 71 -3.65 6.32 11.10
CA ASP A 71 -3.60 4.99 11.73
C ASP A 71 -4.11 3.89 10.79
N LEU A 72 -5.22 4.12 10.08
CA LEU A 72 -5.75 3.19 9.07
C LEU A 72 -4.76 2.95 7.93
N VAL A 73 -4.05 4.00 7.49
CA VAL A 73 -3.02 3.92 6.45
C VAL A 73 -1.83 3.11 6.93
N ARG A 74 -1.35 3.33 8.17
CA ARG A 74 -0.25 2.53 8.73
C ARG A 74 -0.63 1.04 8.82
N GLU A 75 -1.87 0.72 9.19
CA GLU A 75 -2.39 -0.66 9.19
C GLU A 75 -2.40 -1.28 7.79
N ALA A 76 -2.94 -0.58 6.79
CA ALA A 76 -3.00 -1.06 5.41
C ALA A 76 -1.60 -1.22 4.81
N VAL A 77 -0.70 -0.25 5.03
CA VAL A 77 0.68 -0.30 4.52
C VAL A 77 1.48 -1.42 5.17
N SER A 78 1.30 -1.68 6.47
CA SER A 78 1.96 -2.81 7.15
C SER A 78 1.62 -4.15 6.51
N GLN A 79 0.39 -4.34 6.03
CA GLN A 79 0.00 -5.55 5.30
C GLN A 79 0.72 -5.61 3.93
N GLY A 80 0.94 -4.46 3.29
CA GLY A 80 1.63 -4.37 1.99
C GLY A 80 3.12 -4.67 2.11
N GLN A 81 3.74 -4.25 3.21
CA GLN A 81 5.11 -4.64 3.54
C GLN A 81 5.24 -6.15 3.72
N GLN A 82 4.26 -6.79 4.39
CA GLN A 82 4.23 -8.25 4.54
C GLN A 82 4.09 -8.97 3.20
N ALA A 83 3.24 -8.47 2.30
CA ALA A 83 3.08 -8.99 0.95
C ALA A 83 4.38 -8.90 0.12
N ALA A 84 5.18 -7.84 0.31
CA ALA A 84 6.46 -7.67 -0.38
C ALA A 84 7.61 -8.51 0.20
N GLN A 85 7.47 -9.06 1.42
CA GLN A 85 8.58 -9.71 2.12
C GLN A 85 9.24 -10.87 1.37
N PRO A 86 8.51 -11.78 0.70
CA PRO A 86 9.14 -12.87 -0.03
C PRO A 86 10.15 -12.40 -1.09
N TRP A 87 9.87 -11.28 -1.75
CA TRP A 87 10.79 -10.68 -2.72
C TRP A 87 11.98 -10.00 -2.04
N ILE A 88 11.73 -9.25 -0.95
CA ILE A 88 12.76 -8.56 -0.15
C ILE A 88 13.75 -9.56 0.47
N ASP A 89 13.28 -10.71 0.95
CA ASP A 89 14.10 -11.77 1.53
C ASP A 89 15.07 -12.40 0.54
N GLY A 90 14.76 -12.37 -0.77
CA GLY A 90 15.62 -12.90 -1.83
C GLY A 90 15.86 -14.41 -1.78
N LYS A 91 15.06 -15.17 -1.02
CA LYS A 91 15.20 -16.63 -0.85
C LYS A 91 14.56 -17.46 -1.97
N GLN A 92 13.76 -16.83 -2.81
CA GLN A 92 13.01 -17.45 -3.90
C GLN A 92 13.45 -16.84 -5.23
N ASP A 93 13.03 -17.46 -6.34
CA ASP A 93 13.18 -16.87 -7.67
C ASP A 93 12.60 -15.43 -7.67
N PRO A 94 13.40 -14.41 -8.04
CA PRO A 94 13.01 -13.01 -7.89
C PRO A 94 11.79 -12.63 -8.73
N VAL A 95 11.64 -13.22 -9.92
CA VAL A 95 10.50 -12.94 -10.80
C VAL A 95 9.21 -13.52 -10.22
N THR A 96 9.27 -14.75 -9.74
CA THR A 96 8.15 -15.44 -9.10
C THR A 96 7.72 -14.74 -7.82
N ALA A 97 8.67 -14.40 -6.93
CA ALA A 97 8.40 -13.71 -5.68
C ALA A 97 7.84 -12.30 -5.90
N LEU A 98 8.36 -11.57 -6.89
CA LEU A 98 7.85 -10.26 -7.28
C LEU A 98 6.41 -10.36 -7.78
N ARG A 99 6.11 -11.31 -8.68
CA ARG A 99 4.74 -11.48 -9.21
C ARG A 99 3.75 -11.79 -8.09
N ALA A 100 4.12 -12.68 -7.17
CA ALA A 100 3.29 -13.00 -6.01
C ALA A 100 3.05 -11.76 -5.13
N GLY A 101 4.10 -11.00 -4.81
CA GLY A 101 3.99 -9.76 -4.04
C GLY A 101 3.13 -8.70 -4.72
N VAL A 102 3.19 -8.58 -6.05
CA VAL A 102 2.32 -7.68 -6.81
C VAL A 102 0.85 -8.12 -6.76
N GLN A 103 0.58 -9.43 -6.87
CA GLN A 103 -0.77 -9.98 -6.73
C GLN A 103 -1.35 -9.75 -5.33
N ASP A 104 -0.56 -10.01 -4.29
CA ASP A 104 -0.97 -9.75 -2.90
C ASP A 104 -1.18 -8.25 -2.66
N GLY A 105 -0.31 -7.41 -3.22
CA GLY A 105 -0.46 -5.95 -3.20
C GLY A 105 -1.75 -5.49 -3.86
N ALA A 106 -2.11 -6.03 -5.03
CA ALA A 106 -3.35 -5.71 -5.73
C ALA A 106 -4.58 -6.05 -4.88
N ARG A 107 -4.62 -7.27 -4.30
CA ARG A 107 -5.72 -7.69 -3.41
C ARG A 107 -5.84 -6.80 -2.18
N LEU A 108 -4.71 -6.45 -1.57
CA LEU A 108 -4.66 -5.56 -0.40
C LEU A 108 -5.20 -4.17 -0.73
N TRP A 109 -4.79 -3.61 -1.87
CA TRP A 109 -5.26 -2.30 -2.30
C TRP A 109 -6.76 -2.30 -2.54
N GLN A 110 -7.30 -3.35 -3.16
CA GLN A 110 -8.75 -3.51 -3.34
C GLN A 110 -9.47 -3.64 -1.98
N ALA A 111 -8.94 -4.44 -1.05
CA ALA A 111 -9.54 -4.64 0.27
C ALA A 111 -9.54 -3.35 1.13
N ASN A 112 -8.59 -2.45 0.89
CA ASN A 112 -8.41 -1.19 1.62
C ASN A 112 -8.65 0.06 0.75
N ALA A 113 -9.37 -0.07 -0.37
CA ALA A 113 -9.46 0.97 -1.40
C ALA A 113 -9.88 2.34 -0.84
N GLY A 114 -10.92 2.39 0.00
CA GLY A 114 -11.38 3.65 0.59
C GLY A 114 -10.32 4.37 1.44
N VAL A 115 -9.48 3.62 2.17
CA VAL A 115 -8.39 4.18 2.99
C VAL A 115 -7.22 4.64 2.13
N LEU A 116 -6.77 3.79 1.20
CA LEU A 116 -5.60 4.07 0.37
C LEU A 116 -5.89 5.16 -0.67
N MET A 117 -7.09 5.20 -1.25
CA MET A 117 -7.51 6.32 -2.09
C MET A 117 -7.62 7.61 -1.28
N ALA A 118 -8.13 7.55 -0.05
CA ALA A 118 -8.23 8.74 0.79
C ALA A 118 -6.87 9.39 1.05
N ILE A 119 -5.83 8.62 1.36
CA ILE A 119 -4.49 9.21 1.53
C ILE A 119 -3.94 9.75 0.20
N VAL A 120 -4.03 8.97 -0.89
CA VAL A 120 -3.52 9.38 -2.23
C VAL A 120 -4.16 10.67 -2.73
N GLU A 121 -5.44 10.88 -2.44
CA GLU A 121 -6.18 12.07 -2.87
C GLU A 121 -5.99 13.29 -1.95
N ASN A 122 -5.45 13.12 -0.74
CA ASN A 122 -5.39 14.20 0.26
C ASN A 122 -3.99 14.52 0.80
N TRP A 123 -2.98 13.67 0.57
CA TRP A 123 -1.61 13.94 1.05
C TRP A 123 -0.98 15.19 0.43
N GLY A 124 -1.47 15.63 -0.73
CA GLY A 124 -1.00 16.86 -1.38
C GLY A 124 -1.52 18.16 -0.73
N SER A 125 -2.58 18.09 0.09
CA SER A 125 -3.27 19.25 0.66
C SER A 125 -3.22 19.32 2.19
N ASP A 126 -2.61 18.34 2.85
CA ASP A 126 -2.49 18.24 4.32
C ASP A 126 -1.07 17.83 4.72
N GLU A 127 -0.42 18.59 5.61
CA GLU A 127 1.00 18.40 5.94
C GLU A 127 1.28 17.12 6.72
N ASP A 128 0.37 16.71 7.61
CA ASP A 128 0.53 15.49 8.42
C ASP A 128 0.36 14.25 7.54
N LEU A 129 -0.65 14.27 6.66
CA LEU A 129 -0.86 13.23 5.66
C LEU A 129 0.29 13.17 4.65
N ARG A 130 0.85 14.32 4.25
CA ARG A 130 2.05 14.39 3.40
C ARG A 130 3.23 13.71 4.06
N ALA A 131 3.53 14.08 5.30
CA ALA A 131 4.64 13.53 6.05
C ALA A 131 4.50 12.00 6.20
N LEU A 132 3.31 11.54 6.58
CA LEU A 132 3.00 10.11 6.67
C LEU A 132 3.17 9.40 5.32
N TRP A 133 2.57 9.90 4.24
CA TRP A 133 2.61 9.18 2.97
C TRP A 133 4.02 9.07 2.40
N LEU A 134 4.80 10.16 2.52
CA LEU A 134 6.22 10.14 2.13
C LEU A 134 7.05 9.20 3.02
N GLU A 135 6.81 9.17 4.34
CA GLU A 135 7.44 8.20 5.25
C GLU A 135 7.18 6.76 4.77
N GLN A 136 5.92 6.43 4.49
CA GLN A 136 5.54 5.08 4.05
C GLN A 136 6.15 4.71 2.69
N MET A 137 6.15 5.61 1.71
CA MET A 137 6.74 5.36 0.39
C MET A 137 8.28 5.25 0.45
N ASN A 138 8.93 6.00 1.34
CA ASN A 138 10.37 5.87 1.56
C ASN A 138 10.72 4.50 2.16
N LEU A 139 9.91 3.97 3.08
CA LEU A 139 10.15 2.61 3.62
C LEU A 139 10.14 1.53 2.53
N PHE A 140 9.22 1.60 1.56
CA PHE A 140 9.24 0.69 0.41
C PHE A 140 10.44 0.94 -0.51
N THR A 141 10.78 2.20 -0.75
CA THR A 141 11.90 2.60 -1.60
C THR A 141 13.23 2.09 -1.03
N ASP A 142 13.44 2.23 0.28
CA ASP A 142 14.64 1.78 0.97
C ASP A 142 14.76 0.26 0.94
N ALA A 143 13.64 -0.45 1.20
CA ALA A 143 13.61 -1.91 1.12
C ALA A 143 13.92 -2.41 -0.30
N ALA A 144 13.35 -1.79 -1.32
CA ALA A 144 13.64 -2.12 -2.71
C ALA A 144 15.08 -1.78 -3.09
N THR A 145 15.60 -0.64 -2.66
CA THR A 145 17.01 -0.24 -2.87
C THR A 145 17.96 -1.28 -2.27
N ALA A 146 17.71 -1.71 -1.04
CA ALA A 146 18.50 -2.73 -0.37
C ALA A 146 18.45 -4.07 -1.12
N ARG A 147 17.25 -4.48 -1.55
CA ARG A 147 17.06 -5.72 -2.31
C ARG A 147 17.74 -5.71 -3.68
N ILE A 148 17.71 -4.58 -4.38
CA ILE A 148 18.39 -4.43 -5.68
C ILE A 148 19.91 -4.49 -5.49
N ARG A 149 20.45 -3.83 -4.46
CA ARG A 149 21.88 -3.87 -4.14
C ARG A 149 22.37 -5.25 -3.72
N SER A 150 21.53 -6.05 -3.08
CA SER A 150 21.88 -7.42 -2.68
C SER A 150 21.77 -8.44 -3.82
N ASP A 151 21.10 -8.09 -4.92
CA ASP A 151 21.01 -8.91 -6.13
C ASP A 151 22.26 -8.71 -7.01
N PRO A 152 23.14 -9.70 -7.21
CA PRO A 152 24.32 -9.49 -8.04
C PRO A 152 23.99 -9.11 -9.49
N HIS A 153 22.91 -9.68 -10.05
CA HIS A 153 22.53 -9.40 -11.42
C HIS A 153 21.91 -8.01 -11.57
N ALA A 154 20.96 -7.65 -10.70
CA ALA A 154 20.34 -6.32 -10.77
C ALA A 154 21.33 -5.21 -10.42
N CYS A 155 22.19 -5.43 -9.41
CA CYS A 155 23.23 -4.49 -9.02
C CYS A 155 24.26 -4.26 -10.13
N GLN A 156 24.70 -5.33 -10.82
CA GLN A 156 25.59 -5.20 -11.98
C GLN A 156 24.92 -4.46 -13.14
N ARG A 157 23.65 -4.76 -13.43
CA ARG A 157 22.91 -4.12 -14.53
C ARG A 157 22.73 -2.62 -14.30
N LEU A 158 22.50 -2.23 -13.05
CA LEU A 158 22.20 -0.86 -12.65
C LEU A 158 23.45 -0.14 -12.11
N CYS A 159 24.67 -0.58 -12.44
CA CYS A 159 25.89 -0.04 -11.85
C CYS A 159 26.16 1.44 -12.20
N ASP A 160 25.65 1.92 -13.33
CA ASP A 160 25.85 3.28 -13.83
C ASP A 160 24.64 4.21 -13.59
N VAL A 161 23.64 3.75 -12.82
CA VAL A 161 22.43 4.53 -12.50
C VAL A 161 22.23 4.65 -11.00
N ASP A 162 21.49 5.68 -10.58
CA ASP A 162 21.09 5.82 -9.18
C ASP A 162 20.03 4.75 -8.83
N ILE A 163 20.47 3.68 -8.16
CA ILE A 163 19.60 2.57 -7.72
C ILE A 163 18.47 3.07 -6.82
N HIS A 164 18.69 4.08 -5.98
CA HIS A 164 17.64 4.61 -5.13
C HIS A 164 16.59 5.34 -5.95
N ALA A 165 17.01 6.15 -6.94
CA ALA A 165 16.07 6.80 -7.86
C ALA A 165 15.29 5.79 -8.71
N VAL A 166 15.93 4.70 -9.15
CA VAL A 166 15.25 3.59 -9.84
C VAL A 166 14.22 2.92 -8.94
N ALA A 167 14.60 2.57 -7.70
CA ALA A 167 13.69 1.97 -6.73
C ALA A 167 12.48 2.89 -6.45
N ALA A 168 12.73 4.18 -6.20
CA ALA A 168 11.68 5.17 -5.95
C ALA A 168 10.71 5.26 -7.15
N SER A 169 11.24 5.28 -8.38
CA SER A 169 10.42 5.33 -9.60
C SER A 169 9.49 4.12 -9.72
N LEU A 170 10.01 2.92 -9.44
CA LEU A 170 9.23 1.70 -9.48
C LEU A 170 8.20 1.62 -8.34
N THR A 171 8.53 2.10 -7.15
CA THR A 171 7.62 2.20 -6.00
C THR A 171 6.44 3.14 -6.30
N TRP A 172 6.70 4.35 -6.78
CA TRP A 172 5.65 5.32 -7.13
C TRP A 172 4.82 4.90 -8.33
N MET A 173 5.42 4.22 -9.32
CA MET A 173 4.66 3.59 -10.40
C MET A 173 3.71 2.50 -9.86
N GLY A 174 4.18 1.69 -8.91
CA GLY A 174 3.38 0.70 -8.18
C GLY A 174 2.16 1.35 -7.52
N GLU A 175 2.40 2.34 -6.66
CA GLU A 175 1.36 3.12 -5.99
C GLU A 175 0.31 3.62 -6.98
N ARG A 176 0.75 4.29 -8.06
CA ARG A 176 -0.17 4.88 -9.02
C ARG A 176 -1.02 3.84 -9.73
N LEU A 177 -0.43 2.71 -10.14
CA LEU A 177 -1.17 1.66 -10.83
C LEU A 177 -2.16 0.94 -9.89
N TYR A 178 -1.80 0.72 -8.63
CA TYR A 178 -2.75 0.22 -7.65
C TYR A 178 -3.90 1.20 -7.37
N TYR A 179 -3.62 2.50 -7.31
CA TYR A 179 -4.66 3.53 -7.21
C TYR A 179 -5.63 3.46 -8.39
N LEU A 180 -5.13 3.39 -9.62
CA LEU A 180 -5.98 3.30 -10.82
C LEU A 180 -6.83 2.02 -10.82
N ALA A 181 -6.27 0.89 -10.38
CA ALA A 181 -7.01 -0.35 -10.23
C ALA A 181 -8.10 -0.26 -9.14
N ALA A 182 -7.80 0.35 -7.99
CA ALA A 182 -8.77 0.58 -6.92
C ALA A 182 -9.91 1.51 -7.38
N ALA A 183 -9.57 2.53 -8.16
CA ALA A 183 -10.51 3.46 -8.79
C ALA A 183 -11.25 2.88 -10.02
N LYS A 184 -11.02 1.59 -10.36
CA LYS A 184 -11.63 0.90 -11.51
C LYS A 184 -11.41 1.62 -12.84
N VAL A 185 -10.22 2.18 -13.05
CA VAL A 185 -9.84 2.88 -14.28
C VAL A 185 -9.26 1.88 -15.29
N PRO A 186 -9.85 1.73 -16.50
CA PRO A 186 -9.29 0.86 -17.53
C PRO A 186 -7.92 1.35 -18.04
N PRO A 187 -7.00 0.44 -18.42
CA PRO A 187 -7.16 -1.02 -18.44
C PRO A 187 -6.80 -1.71 -17.11
N PHE A 188 -6.56 -0.95 -16.05
CA PHE A 188 -6.06 -1.46 -14.76
C PHE A 188 -7.17 -1.97 -13.82
N ASP A 189 -8.43 -1.82 -14.22
CA ASP A 189 -9.56 -2.51 -13.60
C ASP A 189 -9.50 -4.03 -13.77
N ASN A 190 -8.71 -4.52 -14.74
CA ASN A 190 -8.33 -5.92 -14.88
C ASN A 190 -7.06 -6.24 -14.05
N GLU A 191 -7.21 -7.10 -13.04
CA GLU A 191 -6.12 -7.52 -12.15
C GLU A 191 -4.97 -8.23 -12.89
N GLU A 192 -5.27 -9.05 -13.90
CA GLU A 192 -4.24 -9.75 -14.69
C GLU A 192 -3.38 -8.74 -15.45
N VAL A 193 -4.00 -7.75 -16.09
CA VAL A 193 -3.29 -6.67 -16.79
C VAL A 193 -2.43 -5.87 -15.83
N LEU A 194 -2.96 -5.50 -14.66
CA LEU A 194 -2.21 -4.77 -13.63
C LEU A 194 -0.97 -5.56 -13.18
N VAL A 195 -1.15 -6.83 -12.82
CA VAL A 195 -0.08 -7.70 -12.33
C VAL A 195 0.99 -7.89 -13.40
N ASP A 196 0.59 -8.14 -14.64
CA ASP A 196 1.50 -8.36 -15.74
C ASP A 196 2.32 -7.11 -16.05
N ILE A 197 1.69 -5.93 -16.10
CA ILE A 197 2.38 -4.66 -16.38
C ILE A 197 3.36 -4.32 -15.26
N LEU A 198 2.95 -4.42 -14.00
CA LEU A 198 3.83 -4.15 -12.86
C LEU A 198 5.00 -5.13 -12.81
N THR A 199 4.72 -6.43 -12.93
CA THR A 199 5.78 -7.45 -12.93
C THR A 199 6.75 -7.20 -14.07
N ASN A 200 6.25 -6.97 -15.29
CA ASN A 200 7.09 -6.72 -16.45
C ASN A 200 7.94 -5.45 -16.30
N ALA A 201 7.38 -4.36 -15.79
CA ALA A 201 8.11 -3.11 -15.63
C ALA A 201 9.27 -3.26 -14.63
N TRP A 202 9.03 -3.93 -13.49
CA TRP A 202 10.05 -4.26 -12.52
C TRP A 202 11.11 -5.20 -13.11
N THR A 203 10.73 -6.34 -13.68
CA THR A 203 11.69 -7.33 -14.17
C THR A 203 12.53 -6.82 -15.34
N SER A 204 11.92 -6.07 -16.26
CA SER A 204 12.64 -5.50 -17.41
C SER A 204 13.65 -4.44 -16.99
N THR A 205 13.32 -3.67 -15.96
CA THR A 205 14.26 -2.71 -15.36
C THR A 205 15.43 -3.44 -14.69
N LEU A 206 15.13 -4.40 -13.81
CA LEU A 206 16.14 -5.06 -12.96
C LEU A 206 16.98 -6.13 -13.67
N TYR A 207 16.39 -6.83 -14.65
CA TYR A 207 17.00 -8.01 -15.27
C TYR A 207 17.09 -7.91 -16.79
N GLY A 208 16.43 -6.92 -17.42
CA GLY A 208 16.31 -6.82 -18.87
C GLY A 208 15.20 -7.70 -19.43
N HIS A 209 14.81 -7.45 -20.69
CA HIS A 209 13.85 -8.29 -21.40
C HIS A 209 14.53 -9.53 -21.99
N PRO A 210 13.87 -10.70 -22.07
CA PRO A 210 13.77 -11.35 -23.37
C PRO A 210 12.80 -10.50 -24.20
N VAL A 211 13.27 -9.91 -25.31
CA VAL A 211 12.41 -9.19 -26.25
C VAL A 211 11.37 -10.17 -26.79
N THR A 212 10.18 -10.24 -26.19
CA THR A 212 9.03 -10.85 -26.85
C THR A 212 8.44 -9.77 -27.75
N GLN A 213 8.71 -9.89 -29.05
CA GLN A 213 7.95 -9.17 -30.07
C GLN A 213 6.44 -9.39 -29.79
N PRO A 214 5.59 -8.35 -29.92
CA PRO A 214 4.16 -8.57 -29.96
C PRO A 214 3.82 -9.56 -31.09
N PRO A 215 2.80 -10.42 -30.93
CA PRO A 215 2.42 -11.35 -31.99
C PRO A 215 2.14 -10.56 -33.27
N THR A 216 2.89 -10.88 -34.33
CA THR A 216 2.66 -10.33 -35.66
C THR A 216 1.21 -10.59 -36.05
N PRO A 217 0.41 -9.56 -36.37
CA PRO A 217 -0.96 -9.79 -36.81
C PRO A 217 -0.92 -10.68 -38.06
N PRO A 218 -1.87 -11.62 -38.22
CA PRO A 218 -1.92 -12.49 -39.38
C PRO A 218 -1.97 -11.63 -40.64
N ARG A 219 -1.06 -11.90 -41.57
CA ARG A 219 -0.98 -11.23 -42.87
C ARG A 219 -2.36 -11.35 -43.54
N PRO A 220 -2.98 -10.25 -44.01
CA PRO A 220 -4.26 -10.35 -44.68
C PRO A 220 -4.13 -11.29 -45.87
N THR A 221 -4.96 -12.34 -45.88
CA THR A 221 -5.08 -13.24 -47.02
C THR A 221 -5.71 -12.45 -48.16
N THR A 222 -4.88 -11.95 -49.06
CA THR A 222 -5.32 -11.47 -50.38
C THR A 222 -5.99 -12.64 -51.09
N LYS A 223 -7.32 -12.69 -51.07
CA LYS A 223 -8.09 -13.52 -51.99
C LYS A 223 -7.74 -13.08 -53.41
N PRO A 224 -7.44 -14.00 -54.34
CA PRO A 224 -7.20 -13.64 -55.73
C PRO A 224 -8.46 -12.97 -56.30
N GLN A 225 -8.28 -11.76 -56.85
CA GLN A 225 -9.28 -11.10 -57.67
C GLN A 225 -9.60 -12.02 -58.84
N LYS A 226 -10.84 -12.47 -58.94
CA LYS A 226 -11.37 -13.06 -60.17
C LYS A 226 -11.40 -11.96 -61.22
N THR A 227 -10.49 -12.01 -62.19
CA THR A 227 -10.64 -11.31 -63.46
C THR A 227 -11.79 -11.93 -64.25
N ALA A 228 -12.62 -11.07 -64.83
CA ALA A 228 -13.66 -11.39 -65.78
C ALA A 228 -13.08 -12.00 -67.07
#